data_AF-A0A2V9J7I5-F1
#
_entry.id   AF-A0A2V9J7I5-F1
#
_cell.length_a   1.000
_cell.length_b   1.000
_cell.length_c   1.000
_cell.angle_alpha   90.00
_cell.angle_beta   90.00
_cell.angle_gamma   90.00
#
_symmetry.space_group_name_H-M   'P 1'
#
loop_
_entity.id
_entity.type
_entity.pdbx_description
1 polymer ?
#
loop_
_entity_poly.entity_id
_entity_poly.type
_entity_poly.pdbx_seq_one_letter_code
_entity_poly.pdbx_strand_id
1 'polypeptide(L)'
;MLKKVKRIKLGKQIYQRLMKRVLERDGWRCQKCGTLENLQVHHKIRRSQQGDDCLDNLVTLCAYCHMAEHGQLSYSQAPTNAAVGHSRDRSSAFAVNVRPVAGK
;
A
#
# COMPACT_ATOMS: atom_id res chain seq x y z
N MET A 1 -5.23 0.94 -36.65
CA MET A 1 -4.27 1.82 -35.94
C MET A 1 -4.94 2.35 -34.69
N LEU A 2 -4.60 1.84 -33.50
CA LEU A 2 -5.13 2.35 -32.24
C LEU A 2 -4.50 3.73 -31.97
N LYS A 3 -5.29 4.79 -32.05
CA LYS A 3 -4.84 6.16 -31.77
C LYS A 3 -4.37 6.21 -30.31
N LYS A 4 -3.09 6.57 -30.08
CA LYS A 4 -2.56 6.79 -28.73
C LYS A 4 -3.40 7.87 -28.05
N VAL A 5 -4.16 7.47 -27.03
CA VAL A 5 -4.94 8.40 -26.20
C VAL A 5 -3.96 9.38 -25.57
N LYS A 6 -4.18 10.69 -25.78
CA LYS A 6 -3.35 11.72 -25.15
C LYS A 6 -3.48 11.57 -23.64
N ARG A 7 -2.37 11.24 -22.97
CA ARG A 7 -2.32 11.00 -21.53
C ARG A 7 -2.68 12.31 -20.80
N ILE A 8 -3.83 12.36 -20.15
CA ILE A 8 -4.27 13.53 -19.38
C ILE A 8 -3.47 13.55 -18.08
N LYS A 9 -2.57 14.53 -17.94
CA LYS A 9 -1.81 14.73 -16.70
C LYS A 9 -2.73 15.43 -15.70
N LEU A 10 -2.97 14.78 -14.56
CA LEU A 10 -3.76 15.37 -13.50
C LEU A 10 -3.08 16.64 -12.96
N GLY A 11 -3.85 17.71 -12.73
CA GLY A 11 -3.32 18.95 -12.16
C GLY A 11 -2.68 18.72 -10.79
N LYS A 12 -1.60 19.45 -10.47
CA LYS A 12 -0.77 19.23 -9.25
C LYS A 12 -1.60 19.13 -7.97
N GLN A 13 -2.58 20.00 -7.77
CA GLN A 13 -3.42 19.99 -6.57
C GLN A 13 -4.38 18.80 -6.50
N ILE A 14 -4.93 18.38 -7.65
CA ILE A 14 -5.80 17.20 -7.71
C ILE A 14 -4.97 15.94 -7.43
N TYR A 15 -3.75 15.87 -7.97
CA TYR A 15 -2.81 14.79 -7.69
C TYR A 15 -2.43 14.70 -6.20
N GLN A 16 -2.16 15.83 -5.54
CA GLN A 16 -1.90 15.84 -4.10
C GLN A 16 -3.09 15.33 -3.27
N ARG A 17 -4.32 15.74 -3.62
CA ARG A 17 -5.54 15.23 -2.97
C ARG A 17 -5.72 13.72 -3.20
N LEU A 18 -5.43 13.25 -4.41
CA LEU A 18 -5.46 11.84 -4.75
C LEU A 18 -4.45 11.04 -3.92
N MET A 19 -3.20 11.50 -3.82
CA MET A 19 -2.17 10.88 -2.99
C MET A 19 -2.60 10.80 -1.52
N LYS A 20 -3.16 11.88 -0.98
CA LYS A 20 -3.67 11.89 0.40
C LYS A 20 -4.75 10.84 0.61
N ARG A 21 -5.72 10.73 -0.32
CA ARG A 21 -6.76 9.70 -0.27
C ARG A 21 -6.20 8.28 -0.32
N VAL A 22 -5.15 8.04 -1.12
CA VAL A 22 -4.48 6.73 -1.18
C VAL A 22 -3.81 6.42 0.16
N LEU A 23 -3.10 7.38 0.75
CA LEU A 23 -2.48 7.22 2.07
C LEU A 23 -3.52 6.96 3.17
N GLU A 24 -4.63 7.71 3.17
CA GLU A 24 -5.73 7.54 4.12
C GLU A 24 -6.40 6.16 3.98
N ARG A 25 -6.68 5.72 2.74
CA ARG A 25 -7.22 4.38 2.45
C ARG A 25 -6.29 3.27 2.96
N ASP A 26 -5.00 3.43 2.73
CA ASP A 26 -3.97 2.45 3.08
C ASP A 26 -3.57 2.55 4.57
N GLY A 27 -4.26 3.37 5.36
CA GLY A 27 -4.03 3.52 6.80
C GLY A 27 -2.66 4.09 7.14
N TRP A 28 -2.08 4.89 6.24
CA TRP A 28 -0.72 5.42 6.34
C TRP A 28 0.31 4.32 6.55
N ARG A 29 0.16 3.18 5.87
CA ARG A 29 1.02 2.01 5.98
C ARG A 29 1.45 1.51 4.61
N CYS A 30 2.67 1.00 4.53
CA CYS A 30 3.15 0.25 3.38
C CYS A 30 2.30 -1.01 3.20
N GLN A 31 1.69 -1.17 2.03
CA GLN A 31 0.84 -2.33 1.73
C GLN A 31 1.63 -3.64 1.50
N LYS A 32 2.96 -3.58 1.41
CA LYS A 32 3.83 -4.77 1.30
C LYS A 32 4.40 -5.26 2.63
N CYS A 33 4.99 -4.36 3.41
CA CYS A 33 5.69 -4.73 4.65
C CYS A 33 5.05 -4.16 5.93
N GLY A 34 4.06 -3.28 5.82
CA GLY A 34 3.35 -2.70 6.96
C GLY A 34 4.03 -1.53 7.68
N THR A 35 5.23 -1.11 7.26
CA THR A 35 5.90 0.05 7.90
C THR A 35 5.11 1.35 7.73
N LEU A 36 5.31 2.27 8.66
CA LEU A 36 4.72 3.62 8.69
C LEU A 36 5.68 4.68 8.14
N GLU A 37 6.93 4.31 7.84
CA GLU A 37 8.00 5.25 7.53
C GLU A 37 8.27 5.36 6.02
N ASN A 38 8.71 6.55 5.58
CA ASN A 38 9.14 6.84 4.20
C ASN A 38 8.13 6.39 3.13
N LEU A 39 6.85 6.68 3.36
CA LEU A 39 5.74 6.28 2.51
C LEU A 39 5.68 7.10 1.21
N GLN A 40 5.45 6.40 0.12
CA GLN A 40 5.34 6.94 -1.23
C GLN A 40 4.18 6.27 -1.96
N VAL A 41 3.53 7.02 -2.85
CA VAL A 41 2.46 6.48 -3.68
C VAL A 41 3.08 5.95 -4.98
N HIS A 42 2.87 4.66 -5.22
CA HIS A 42 3.37 3.92 -6.38
C HIS A 42 2.26 3.64 -7.39
N HIS A 43 2.58 3.73 -8.68
CA HIS A 43 1.71 3.26 -9.76
C HIS A 43 1.97 1.78 -10.05
N LYS A 44 0.99 0.89 -9.78
CA LYS A 44 1.09 -0.55 -10.06
C LYS A 44 1.30 -0.81 -11.56
N ILE A 45 0.50 -0.15 -12.38
CA ILE A 45 0.69 -0.07 -13.83
C ILE A 45 1.36 1.26 -14.10
N ARG A 46 2.59 1.18 -14.63
CA ARG A 46 3.38 2.37 -14.93
C ARG A 46 2.59 3.33 -15.83
N ARG A 47 2.70 4.62 -15.48
CA ARG A 47 2.97 5.73 -16.41
C ARG A 47 2.95 5.30 -17.86
N SER A 48 4.11 4.87 -18.34
CA SER A 48 4.42 4.53 -19.73
C SER A 48 3.53 3.46 -20.35
N GLN A 49 3.05 2.49 -19.57
CA GLN A 49 2.21 1.36 -20.00
C GLN A 49 0.71 1.68 -19.97
N GLN A 50 0.34 2.96 -20.00
CA GLN A 50 -1.07 3.41 -19.99
C GLN A 50 -1.77 3.17 -18.65
N GLY A 51 -1.02 3.11 -17.55
CA GLY A 51 -1.61 3.16 -16.22
C GLY A 51 -2.20 4.53 -15.93
N ASP A 52 -3.49 4.56 -15.59
CA ASP A 52 -4.20 5.77 -15.21
C ASP A 52 -3.86 6.23 -13.79
N ASP A 53 -4.07 7.52 -13.51
CA ASP A 53 -3.97 8.10 -12.17
C ASP A 53 -5.26 7.82 -11.36
N CYS A 54 -5.69 6.56 -11.30
CA CYS A 54 -6.86 6.10 -10.55
C CYS A 54 -6.45 5.50 -9.20
N LEU A 55 -7.32 5.61 -8.18
CA LEU A 55 -7.06 5.06 -6.84
C LEU A 55 -6.66 3.57 -6.87
N ASP A 56 -7.27 2.76 -7.72
CA ASP A 56 -6.96 1.33 -7.87
C ASP A 56 -5.56 1.05 -8.41
N ASN A 57 -5.06 1.94 -9.27
CA ASN A 57 -3.71 1.85 -9.82
C ASN A 57 -2.64 2.42 -8.89
N LEU A 58 -3.05 3.07 -7.80
CA LEU A 58 -2.16 3.67 -6.81
C LEU A 58 -2.11 2.83 -5.53
N VAL A 59 -0.91 2.67 -4.97
CA VAL A 59 -0.68 1.95 -3.72
C VAL A 59 0.39 2.65 -2.88
N THR A 60 0.20 2.66 -1.56
CA THR A 60 1.18 3.16 -0.62
C THR A 60 2.27 2.13 -0.35
N LEU A 61 3.52 2.48 -0.65
CA LEU A 61 4.71 1.66 -0.38
C LEU A 61 5.76 2.50 0.33
N CYS A 62 6.58 1.87 1.17
CA CYS A 62 7.77 2.54 1.69
C CYS A 62 8.85 2.64 0.60
N ALA A 63 9.82 3.55 0.76
CA ALA A 63 10.92 3.75 -0.18
C ALA A 63 11.63 2.44 -0.58
N TYR A 64 11.86 1.54 0.38
CA TYR A 64 12.48 0.24 0.12
C TYR A 64 11.63 -0.65 -0.79
N CYS A 65 10.36 -0.88 -0.42
CA CYS A 65 9.43 -1.67 -1.24
C CYS A 65 9.16 -1.02 -2.60
N HIS A 66 9.16 0.31 -2.65
CA HIS A 66 9.00 1.08 -3.88
C HIS A 66 10.15 0.81 -4.86
N MET A 67 11.41 0.82 -4.39
CA MET A 67 12.58 0.48 -5.20
C MET A 67 12.57 -0.98 -5.64
N ALA A 68 12.10 -1.88 -4.77
CA ALA A 68 11.93 -3.30 -5.10
C ALA A 68 11.00 -3.51 -6.30
N GLU A 69 9.88 -2.78 -6.36
CA GLU A 69 8.90 -2.90 -7.46
C GLU A 69 9.42 -2.41 -8.81
N HIS A 70 10.33 -1.43 -8.81
CA HIS A 70 10.96 -0.98 -10.05
C HIS A 70 12.06 -1.94 -10.54
N GLY A 71 12.30 -3.06 -9.86
CA GLY A 71 13.41 -3.96 -10.16
C GLY A 71 14.78 -3.34 -9.91
N GLN A 72 14.83 -2.20 -9.18
CA GLN A 72 16.09 -1.55 -8.78
C GLN A 72 16.76 -2.27 -7.61
N LEU A 73 16.10 -3.29 -7.04
CA LEU A 73 16.71 -4.30 -6.18
C LEU A 73 16.78 -5.60 -6.98
N SER A 74 17.93 -5.88 -7.60
CA SER A 74 18.25 -7.21 -8.11
C SER A 74 18.64 -8.09 -6.93
N TYR A 75 17.68 -8.79 -6.35
CA TYR A 75 17.97 -9.94 -5.50
C TYR A 75 17.66 -11.18 -6.31
N SER A 76 18.71 -11.91 -6.72
CA SER A 76 18.58 -13.31 -7.09
C SER A 76 17.74 -14.01 -6.02
N GLN A 77 16.70 -14.74 -6.39
CA GLN A 77 16.08 -15.72 -5.49
C GLN A 77 17.21 -16.55 -4.83
N ALA A 78 17.25 -16.87 -3.54
CA ALA A 78 16.23 -16.99 -2.50
C ALA A 78 16.89 -16.88 -1.09
N PRO A 79 16.13 -17.04 0.00
CA PRO A 79 15.98 -18.40 0.49
C PRO A 79 14.51 -18.83 0.56
N THR A 80 14.29 -20.06 0.13
CA THR A 80 13.13 -20.86 0.48
C THR A 80 12.97 -20.86 2.00
N ASN A 81 11.92 -20.24 2.53
CA ASN A 81 11.47 -20.57 3.87
C ASN A 81 10.67 -21.87 3.79
N ALA A 82 11.42 -22.98 3.82
CA ALA A 82 11.00 -24.11 4.62
C ALA A 82 10.71 -23.60 6.04
N ALA A 83 9.56 -24.01 6.58
CA ALA A 83 9.20 -23.97 7.99
C ALA A 83 9.18 -22.59 8.69
N VAL A 84 8.07 -21.86 8.55
CA VAL A 84 7.48 -21.21 9.74
C VAL A 84 6.01 -21.59 9.78
N GLY A 85 5.69 -22.62 10.57
CA GLY A 85 4.33 -22.90 10.96
C GLY A 85 3.81 -21.71 11.78
N HIS A 86 2.77 -21.05 11.29
CA HIS A 86 1.85 -20.33 12.16
C HIS A 86 0.60 -21.17 12.24
N SER A 87 0.58 -21.95 13.32
CA SER A 87 -0.55 -22.68 13.83
C SER A 87 -1.80 -21.82 13.72
N ARG A 88 -2.83 -22.42 13.12
CA ARG A 88 -4.20 -21.98 13.28
C ARG A 88 -4.55 -22.11 14.77
N ASP A 89 -4.30 -21.08 15.57
CA ASP A 89 -4.95 -20.97 16.87
C ASP A 89 -6.16 -20.04 16.76
N ARG A 90 -7.30 -20.71 16.69
CA ARG A 90 -8.63 -20.20 16.96
C ARG A 90 -8.76 -20.15 18.48
N SER A 91 -8.41 -19.03 19.14
CA SER A 91 -8.99 -18.53 20.42
C SER A 91 -8.06 -17.52 21.10
N SER A 92 -8.41 -16.23 21.07
CA SER A 92 -8.21 -15.40 22.26
C SER A 92 -9.20 -14.25 22.25
N ALA A 93 -10.11 -14.28 23.20
CA ALA A 93 -11.12 -13.27 23.44
C ALA A 93 -10.45 -11.93 23.76
N PHE A 94 -10.69 -10.91 22.93
CA PHE A 94 -10.55 -9.53 23.39
C PHE A 94 -11.79 -9.20 24.23
N ALA A 95 -11.70 -9.50 25.52
CA ALA A 95 -12.64 -9.05 26.53
C ALA A 95 -12.59 -7.51 26.60
N VAL A 96 -13.66 -6.84 26.14
CA VAL A 96 -13.89 -5.43 26.42
C VAL A 96 -14.36 -5.31 27.88
N ASN A 97 -13.44 -5.04 28.80
CA ASN A 97 -13.79 -4.73 30.18
C ASN A 97 -14.19 -3.24 30.28
N VAL A 98 -15.49 -2.96 30.15
CA VAL A 98 -16.04 -1.63 30.44
C VAL A 98 -16.57 -1.66 31.87
N ARG A 99 -15.89 -0.93 32.76
CA ARG A 99 -16.26 -0.77 34.18
C ARG A 99 -17.58 0.02 34.28
N PRO A 100 -18.51 -0.34 35.19
CA PRO A 100 -19.67 0.51 35.48
C PRO A 100 -19.23 1.75 36.27
N VAL A 101 -19.64 2.93 35.82
CA VAL A 101 -19.59 4.18 36.60
C VAL A 101 -20.87 4.29 37.43
N ALA A 102 -20.70 4.33 38.74
CA ALA A 102 -21.76 4.57 39.72
C ALA A 102 -22.02 6.07 39.91
N GLY A 103 -23.28 6.41 40.22
CA GLY A 103 -23.73 7.71 40.74
C GLY A 103 -24.38 8.59 39.66
N LYS A 104 -25.62 9.04 39.81
CA LYS A 104 -26.27 9.63 41.00
C LYS A 104 -27.77 9.34 40.97
#